data_AF-A0A1I6PKM6-F1
#
_entry.id   AF-A0A1I6PKM6-F1
#
_cell.length_a   1.000
_cell.length_b   1.000
_cell.length_c   1.000
_cell.angle_alpha   90.00
_cell.angle_beta   90.00
_cell.angle_gamma   90.00
#
_symmetry.space_group_name_H-M   'P 1'
#
loop_
_entity.id
_entity.type
_entity.pdbx_description
1 polymer ?
#
loop_
_entity_poly.entity_id
_entity_poly.type
_entity_poly.pdbx_seq_one_letter_code
_entity_poly.pdbx_strand_id
1 'polypeptide(L)' 'MQIKHIKYLLDVFEEAVEKRTAVYELADDENDENRAAAECSAAKAELIKAIEELLESKVDPSI' A
#
# COMPACT_ATOMS: atom_id res chain seq x y z
N MET A 1 3.37 -16.20 -9.53
CA MET A 1 2.10 -15.59 -9.05
C MET A 1 2.34 -14.40 -8.14
N GLN A 2 3.30 -14.46 -7.21
CA GLN A 2 3.63 -13.37 -6.26
C GLN A 2 3.92 -12.01 -6.91
N ILE A 3 4.67 -11.95 -8.03
CA ILE A 3 4.91 -10.68 -8.74
C ILE A 3 3.62 -10.03 -9.26
N LYS A 4 2.62 -10.81 -9.70
CA LYS A 4 1.32 -10.26 -10.14
C LYS A 4 0.54 -9.69 -8.95
N HIS A 5 0.64 -10.33 -7.78
CA HIS A 5 0.03 -9.84 -6.55
C HIS A 5 0.69 -8.54 -6.06
N ILE A 6 2.02 -8.44 -6.10
CA ILE A 6 2.73 -7.21 -5.74
C ILE A 6 2.38 -6.06 -6.69
N LYS A 7 2.25 -6.32 -7.99
CA LYS A 7 1.79 -5.30 -8.95
C LYS A 7 0.38 -4.79 -8.61
N TYR A 8 -0.53 -5.71 -8.30
CA TYR A 8 -1.88 -5.35 -7.85
C TYR A 8 -1.85 -4.50 -6.57
N LEU A 9 -1.04 -4.88 -5.57
CA LEU A 9 -0.89 -4.09 -4.34
C LEU A 9 -0.24 -2.72 -4.58
N LEU A 10 0.65 -2.61 -5.58
CA LEU A 10 1.23 -1.34 -5.99
C LEU A 10 0.16 -0.43 -6.58
N ASP A 11 -0.68 -0.94 -7.49
CA ASP A 11 -1.80 -0.19 -8.07
C ASP A 11 -2.76 0.32 -6.97
N VAL A 12 -3.09 -0.51 -5.98
CA VAL A 12 -3.93 -0.14 -4.83
C VAL A 12 -3.27 0.94 -3.96
N PHE A 13 -1.96 0.82 -3.72
CA PHE A 13 -1.22 1.82 -2.96
C PHE A 13 -1.16 3.17 -3.69
N GLU A 14 -0.92 3.17 -5.00
CA GLU A 14 -0.93 4.37 -5.84
C GLU A 14 -2.30 5.07 -5.80
N GLU A 15 -3.39 4.32 -5.95
CA GLU A 15 -4.75 4.86 -5.84
C GLU A 15 -5.03 5.47 -4.45
N ALA A 16 -4.54 4.84 -3.37
CA ALA A 16 -4.69 5.38 -2.02
C ALA A 16 -3.88 6.67 -1.80
N VAL A 17 -2.70 6.79 -2.41
CA VAL A 17 -1.88 8.01 -2.36
C VAL A 17 -2.56 9.15 -3.11
N GLU A 18 -3.11 8.88 -4.30
CA GLU A 18 -3.86 9.86 -5.09
C GLU A 18 -5.09 10.37 -4.32
N LYS A 19 -5.90 9.46 -3.75
CA LYS A 19 -7.06 9.81 -2.92
C LYS A 19 -6.67 10.66 -1.73
N ARG A 20 -5.62 10.28 -1.00
CA ARG A 20 -5.15 11.05 0.16
C ARG A 20 -4.68 12.45 -0.25
N THR A 21 -3.97 12.57 -1.36
CA THR A 21 -3.53 13.88 -1.88
C THR A 21 -4.73 14.76 -2.23
N ALA A 22 -5.72 14.20 -2.92
CA ALA A 22 -6.95 14.92 -3.27
C ALA A 22 -7.76 15.34 -2.03
N VAL A 23 -7.81 14.50 -0.99
CA VAL A 23 -8.47 14.84 0.28
C VAL A 23 -7.76 16.00 0.98
N TYR A 24 -6.43 15.99 1.07
CA TYR A 24 -5.69 17.11 1.68
C TYR A 24 -5.82 18.44 0.91
N GLU A 25 -6.14 18.40 -0.39
CA GLU A 25 -6.37 19.60 -1.19
C GLU A 25 -7.81 20.15 -1.06
N LEU A 26 -8.77 19.31 -0.67
CA LEU A 26 -10.20 19.61 -0.74
C LEU A 26 -10.94 19.57 0.60
N ALA A 27 -10.41 18.84 1.58
CA ALA A 27 -11.09 18.62 2.86
C ALA A 27 -10.90 19.82 3.78
N ASP A 28 -12.02 20.27 4.35
CA ASP A 28 -12.08 21.25 5.45
C ASP A 28 -12.32 20.53 6.80
N ASP A 29 -12.31 19.19 6.79
CA ASP A 29 -12.59 18.30 7.93
C ASP A 29 -11.42 17.33 8.17
N GLU A 30 -10.80 17.46 9.34
CA GLU A 30 -9.69 16.65 9.85
C GLU A 30 -10.02 15.13 9.88
N ASN A 31 -11.30 14.76 9.97
CA ASN A 31 -11.72 13.37 10.01
C ASN A 31 -11.57 12.66 8.65
N ASP A 32 -11.84 13.38 7.54
CA ASP A 32 -11.67 12.84 6.19
C ASP A 32 -10.19 12.70 5.84
N GLU A 33 -9.37 13.65 6.27
CA GLU A 33 -7.91 13.58 6.18
C GLU A 33 -7.35 12.36 6.94
N ASN A 34 -7.77 12.18 8.19
CA ASN A 34 -7.35 11.08 9.03
C ASN A 34 -7.74 9.72 8.44
N ARG A 35 -8.95 9.60 7.88
CA ARG A 35 -9.40 8.37 7.21
C ARG A 35 -8.55 8.06 5.98
N ALA A 36 -8.31 9.06 5.11
CA ALA A 36 -7.49 8.87 3.92
C ALA A 36 -6.02 8.54 4.26
N ALA A 37 -5.48 9.12 5.33
CA ALA A 37 -4.16 8.78 5.85
C ALA A 37 -4.06 7.33 6.37
N ALA A 38 -5.10 6.86 7.08
CA ALA A 38 -5.17 5.49 7.57
C ALA A 38 -5.26 4.47 6.42
N GLU A 39 -6.10 4.73 5.42
CA GLU A 39 -6.25 3.87 4.24
C GLU A 39 -4.93 3.74 3.44
N CYS A 40 -4.25 4.87 3.20
CA CYS A 40 -2.95 4.88 2.54
C CYS A 40 -1.88 4.12 3.34
N SER A 41 -1.91 4.25 4.68
CA SER A 41 -0.96 3.54 5.55
C SER A 41 -1.21 2.03 5.57
N ALA A 42 -2.48 1.59 5.53
CA ALA A 42 -2.83 0.18 5.43
C ALA A 42 -2.37 -0.44 4.10
N ALA A 43 -2.67 0.22 2.98
CA ALA A 43 -2.23 -0.24 1.65
C ALA A 43 -0.70 -0.34 1.55
N LYS A 44 0.03 0.63 2.11
CA LYS A 44 1.49 0.60 2.20
C LYS A 44 1.99 -0.62 2.99
N ALA A 45 1.39 -0.89 4.14
CA ALA A 45 1.80 -2.01 5.00
C ALA A 45 1.61 -3.36 4.31
N GLU A 46 0.49 -3.55 3.59
CA GLU A 46 0.23 -4.76 2.82
C GLU A 46 1.24 -4.95 1.68
N LEU A 47 1.56 -3.88 0.95
CA LEU A 47 2.59 -3.91 -0.10
C LEU A 47 3.96 -4.30 0.45
N ILE A 48 4.38 -3.69 1.57
CA ILE A 48 5.66 -3.99 2.23
C ILE A 48 5.71 -5.46 2.63
N LYS A 49 4.66 -5.95 3.30
CA LYS A 49 4.59 -7.35 3.74
C LYS A 49 4.71 -8.33 2.57
N ALA A 50 3.99 -8.08 1.47
CA ALA A 50 4.07 -8.95 0.29
C ALA A 50 5.46 -8.93 -0.38
N ILE A 51 6.18 -7.80 -0.31
CA ILE A 51 7.57 -7.71 -0.78
C ILE A 51 8.50 -8.49 0.14
N GLU A 52 8.34 -8.37 1.47
CA GLU A 52 9.12 -9.13 2.45
C GLU A 52 8.94 -10.64 2.27
N GLU A 53 7.69 -11.11 2.14
CA GLU A 53 7.39 -12.52 1.87
C GLU A 53 8.01 -13.01 0.55
N LEU A 54 8.03 -12.17 -0.50
CA LEU A 54 8.71 -12.50 -1.75
C LEU A 54 10.23 -12.62 -1.55
N LEU A 55 10.85 -11.72 -0.79
CA LEU A 55 12.28 -11.75 -0.52
C LEU A 55 12.65 -13.00 0.27
N GLU A 56 11.90 -13.33 1.33
CA GLU A 56 12.11 -14.54 2.12
C GLU A 56 11.96 -15.82 1.27
N SER A 57 10.93 -15.88 0.40
CA SER A 57 10.74 -17.01 -0.51
C SER A 57 11.83 -17.16 -1.58
N LYS A 58 12.61 -16.10 -1.85
CA LYS A 58 13.76 -16.14 -2.76
C LYS A 58 15.08 -16.46 -2.06
N VAL A 59 15.15 -16.29 -0.74
CA VAL A 59 16.33 -16.59 0.07
C VAL A 59 16.43 -18.09 0.40
N ASP A 60 15.35 -18.86 0.25
CA ASP A 60 15.39 -20.31 0.40
C ASP A 60 15.09 -21.09 -0.89
N PRO A 61 16.14 -21.43 -1.68
CA PRO A 61 16.06 -22.52 -2.64
C PRO A 61 16.38 -23.88 -2.01
N SER A 62 17.15 -23.92 -0.92
CA SER A 62 17.58 -25.07 -0.11
C SER A 62 18.77 -24.63 0.76
N ILE A 63 18.59 -24.55 2.08
CA ILE A 63 19.59 -25.02 3.05
C ILE A 63 19.22 -26.45 3.43
#